data_AF-A0A348NQL1-F1
#
_entry.id   AF-A0A348NQL1-F1
#
_cell.length_a   1.000
_cell.length_b   1.000
_cell.length_c   1.000
_cell.angle_alpha   90.00
_cell.angle_beta   90.00
_cell.angle_gamma   90.00
#
_symmetry.space_group_name_H-M   'P 1'
#
loop_
_entity.id
_entity.type
_entity.pdbx_description
1 polymer ?
#
loop_
_entity_poly.entity_id
_entity_poly.type
_entity_poly.pdbx_seq_one_letter_code
_entity_poly.pdbx_strand_id
1 'polypeptide(L)'
;MLRIRLWQWPNLFALDAALIALVWQATFAGVLGLQISAVTQIVLCLSVWLTYIADRLFDVAKRPLQKLHSARHRFAKQYFTTLWRCWWCVLLSNIGIAFTGLTTSQLKNGAALLTLCLLYTALNQRLSRRFFPKELCVAIIYTGGVIVFLLPNATLWPPACALALLCL
;
A
#
# COMPACT_ATOMS: atom_id res chain seq x y z
N MET A 1 -10.70 4.03 27.26
CA MET A 1 -10.73 4.56 25.88
C MET A 1 -9.30 4.79 25.41
N LEU A 2 -8.93 4.42 24.18
CA LEU A 2 -7.60 4.71 23.64
C LEU A 2 -7.37 6.23 23.64
N ARG A 3 -6.37 6.72 24.38
CA ARG A 3 -5.95 8.12 24.31
C ARG A 3 -5.14 8.33 23.02
N ILE A 4 -5.83 8.61 21.93
CA ILE A 4 -5.24 8.87 20.61
C ILE A 4 -4.83 10.34 20.54
N ARG A 5 -3.56 10.61 20.22
CA ARG A 5 -3.08 11.97 19.98
C ARG A 5 -3.32 12.35 18.51
N LEU A 6 -3.54 13.64 18.23
CA LEU A 6 -3.88 14.12 16.88
C LEU A 6 -2.87 13.69 15.80
N TRP A 7 -1.58 13.70 16.12
CA TRP A 7 -0.50 13.31 15.19
C TRP A 7 -0.47 11.81 14.85
N GLN A 8 -1.21 10.96 15.57
CA GLN A 8 -1.26 9.52 15.31
C GLN A 8 -2.29 9.16 14.24
N TRP A 9 -3.27 10.02 13.96
CA TRP A 9 -4.37 9.73 13.03
C TRP A 9 -3.93 9.31 11.63
N PRO A 10 -2.95 9.97 10.98
CA PRO A 10 -2.47 9.54 9.67
C PRO A 10 -1.96 8.10 9.70
N ASN A 11 -1.17 7.76 10.74
CA ASN A 11 -0.67 6.41 10.93
C ASN A 11 -1.79 5.42 11.25
N LEU A 12 -2.79 5.79 12.05
CA LEU A 12 -3.92 4.91 12.40
C LEU A 12 -4.73 4.51 11.16
N PHE A 13 -4.96 5.45 10.25
CA PHE A 13 -5.66 5.22 8.98
C PHE A 13 -4.74 4.75 7.84
N ALA A 14 -3.44 4.56 8.07
CA ALA A 14 -2.45 4.20 7.05
C ALA A 14 -2.31 5.22 5.89
N LEU A 15 -2.68 6.48 6.15
CA LEU A 15 -2.56 7.55 5.16
C LEU A 15 -1.11 8.00 4.99
N ASP A 16 -0.29 7.84 6.01
CA ASP A 16 1.14 8.11 5.98
C ASP A 16 1.86 7.35 4.86
N ALA A 17 1.64 6.03 4.78
CA ALA A 17 2.27 5.18 3.75
C ALA A 17 1.87 5.60 2.32
N ALA A 18 0.60 5.95 2.13
CA ALA A 18 0.07 6.41 0.83
C ALA A 18 0.64 7.77 0.43
N LEU A 19 0.73 8.72 1.36
CA LEU A 19 1.33 10.04 1.13
C LEU A 19 2.82 9.93 0.79
N ILE A 20 3.56 9.09 1.52
CA ILE A 20 4.99 8.86 1.24
C ILE A 20 5.16 8.26 -0.17
N ALA A 21 4.24 7.38 -0.61
CA ALA A 21 4.31 6.77 -1.94
C ALA A 21 4.09 7.81 -3.04
N LEU A 22 3.14 8.74 -2.83
CA LEU A 22 2.90 9.87 -3.73
C LEU A 22 4.11 10.79 -3.83
N VAL A 23 4.73 11.12 -2.70
CA VAL A 23 5.91 11.99 -2.66
C VAL A 23 7.07 11.35 -3.42
N TRP A 24 7.34 10.06 -3.20
CA TRP A 24 8.39 9.35 -3.93
C TRP A 24 8.10 9.22 -5.42
N GLN A 25 6.86 8.92 -5.81
CA GLN A 25 6.48 8.86 -7.21
C GLN A 25 6.68 10.22 -7.89
N ALA A 26 6.22 11.31 -7.25
CA ALA A 26 6.40 12.66 -7.76
C ALA A 26 7.88 13.05 -7.86
N THR A 27 8.69 12.66 -6.88
CA THR A 27 10.14 12.89 -6.89
C THR A 27 10.81 12.17 -8.06
N PHE A 28 10.49 10.89 -8.28
CA PHE A 28 11.06 10.13 -9.39
C PHE A 28 10.66 10.70 -10.75
N ALA A 29 9.39 11.07 -10.93
CA ALA A 29 8.97 11.69 -12.16
C ALA A 29 9.57 13.07 -12.38
N GLY A 30 9.68 13.89 -11.33
CA GLY A 30 10.30 15.21 -11.40
C GLY A 30 11.78 15.14 -11.82
N VAL A 31 12.54 14.21 -11.24
CA VAL A 31 13.96 13.99 -11.58
C VAL A 31 14.13 13.45 -13.01
N LEU A 32 13.21 12.60 -13.47
CA LEU A 32 13.29 11.97 -14.79
C LEU A 32 12.55 12.75 -15.89
N GLY A 33 11.97 13.91 -15.57
CA GLY A 33 11.16 14.71 -16.51
C GLY A 33 9.90 13.99 -17.01
N LEU A 34 9.38 13.01 -16.25
CA LEU A 34 8.17 12.27 -16.61
C LEU A 34 6.93 13.03 -16.17
N GLN A 35 5.89 12.98 -17.00
CA GLN A 35 4.58 13.54 -16.66
C GLN A 35 3.75 12.49 -15.93
N ILE A 36 3.22 12.85 -14.76
CA ILE A 36 2.30 12.00 -13.99
C ILE A 36 0.89 12.59 -14.08
N SER A 37 -0.09 11.78 -14.46
CA SER A 37 -1.48 12.20 -14.42
C SER A 37 -2.03 12.16 -12.99
N ALA A 38 -2.92 13.09 -12.65
CA ALA A 38 -3.61 13.06 -11.36
C ALA A 38 -4.33 11.73 -11.11
N VAL A 39 -4.85 11.09 -12.16
CA VAL A 39 -5.48 9.77 -12.09
C VAL A 39 -4.49 8.71 -11.60
N THR A 40 -3.27 8.65 -12.15
CA THR A 40 -2.27 7.66 -11.70
C THR A 40 -1.87 7.86 -10.23
N GLN A 41 -1.78 9.10 -9.77
CA GLN A 41 -1.54 9.41 -8.35
C GLN A 41 -2.70 8.98 -7.47
N ILE A 42 -3.93 9.29 -7.85
CA ILE A 42 -5.14 8.87 -7.11
C ILE A 42 -5.17 7.34 -7.01
N VAL A 43 -4.99 6.63 -8.12
CA VAL A 43 -4.98 5.17 -8.13
C VAL A 43 -3.86 4.61 -7.26
N LEU A 44 -2.65 5.18 -7.33
CA LEU A 44 -1.54 4.76 -6.46
C LEU A 44 -1.90 4.95 -4.97
N CYS A 45 -2.35 6.15 -4.60
CA CYS A 45 -2.70 6.51 -3.23
C CYS A 45 -3.75 5.55 -2.64
N LEU A 46 -4.85 5.34 -3.37
CA LEU A 46 -5.91 4.43 -2.95
C LEU A 46 -5.42 2.98 -2.89
N SER A 47 -4.60 2.54 -3.85
CA SER A 47 -4.06 1.18 -3.87
C SER A 47 -3.16 0.90 -2.67
N VAL A 48 -2.24 1.83 -2.33
CA VAL A 48 -1.37 1.71 -1.16
C VAL A 48 -2.21 1.68 0.12
N TRP A 49 -3.19 2.59 0.24
CA TRP A 49 -4.09 2.61 1.39
C TRP A 49 -4.86 1.28 1.54
N LEU A 50 -5.42 0.74 0.46
CA LEU A 50 -6.11 -0.54 0.44
C LEU A 50 -5.20 -1.68 0.91
N THR A 51 -3.97 -1.76 0.40
CA THR A 51 -3.03 -2.82 0.79
C THR A 51 -2.69 -2.75 2.28
N TYR A 52 -2.38 -1.56 2.80
CA TYR A 52 -2.01 -1.39 4.21
C TYR A 52 -3.17 -1.63 5.17
N ILE A 53 -4.38 -1.19 4.83
CA ILE A 53 -5.57 -1.47 5.66
C ILE A 53 -5.90 -2.96 5.65
N ALA A 54 -5.83 -3.62 4.49
CA ALA A 54 -6.04 -5.07 4.41
C ALA A 54 -5.04 -5.85 5.27
N ASP A 55 -3.73 -5.58 5.15
CA ASP A 55 -2.68 -6.24 5.95
C ASP A 55 -2.96 -6.08 7.45
N ARG A 56 -3.29 -4.85 7.90
CA ARG A 56 -3.65 -4.58 9.30
C ARG A 56 -4.89 -5.33 9.76
N LEU A 57 -5.94 -5.39 8.94
CA LEU A 57 -7.17 -6.11 9.27
C LEU A 57 -6.89 -7.62 9.37
N PHE A 58 -6.14 -8.20 8.44
CA PHE A 58 -5.75 -9.60 8.51
C PHE A 58 -4.88 -9.91 9.74
N ASP A 59 -3.93 -9.03 10.08
CA ASP A 59 -3.06 -9.20 11.25
C ASP A 59 -3.83 -9.21 12.58
N VAL A 60 -4.92 -8.42 12.69
CA VAL A 60 -5.74 -8.35 13.91
C VAL A 60 -6.92 -9.32 13.94
N ALA A 61 -7.28 -9.93 12.80
CA ALA A 61 -8.47 -10.77 12.67
C ALA A 61 -8.53 -11.87 13.74
N LYS A 62 -7.43 -12.62 13.90
CA LYS A 62 -7.33 -13.78 14.83
C LYS A 62 -6.73 -13.43 16.19
N ARG A 63 -6.34 -12.17 16.43
CA ARG A 63 -5.68 -11.75 17.68
C ARG A 63 -6.68 -11.12 18.65
N PRO A 64 -6.67 -11.51 19.94
CA PRO A 64 -7.50 -10.85 20.96
C PRO A 64 -6.94 -9.46 21.28
N LEU A 65 -7.81 -8.53 21.66
CA LEU A 65 -7.46 -7.13 21.87
C LEU A 65 -6.38 -6.94 22.94
N GLN A 66 -6.34 -7.80 23.97
CA GLN A 66 -5.33 -7.73 25.04
C GLN A 66 -3.90 -8.01 24.55
N LYS A 67 -3.72 -8.72 23.43
CA LYS A 67 -2.41 -9.03 22.85
C LYS A 67 -1.95 -7.97 21.82
N LEU A 68 -2.71 -6.89 21.63
CA LEU A 68 -2.41 -5.83 20.67
C LEU A 68 -1.78 -4.62 21.38
N HIS A 69 -0.44 -4.54 21.32
CA HIS A 69 0.33 -3.48 21.97
C HIS A 69 0.35 -2.16 21.20
N SER A 70 0.21 -2.18 19.87
CA SER A 70 0.23 -0.96 19.06
C SER A 70 -1.15 -0.29 18.98
N ALA A 71 -1.18 1.05 19.00
CA ALA A 71 -2.42 1.82 18.86
C ALA A 71 -3.12 1.54 17.52
N ARG A 72 -2.35 1.41 16.43
CA ARG A 72 -2.87 1.08 15.09
C ARG A 72 -3.60 -0.26 15.02
N HIS A 73 -3.06 -1.30 15.68
CA HIS A 73 -3.71 -2.61 15.68
C HIS A 73 -4.96 -2.61 16.58
N ARG A 74 -4.93 -1.92 17.72
CA ARG A 74 -6.12 -1.79 18.56
C ARG A 74 -7.24 -1.03 17.84
N PHE A 75 -6.91 0.06 17.15
CA PHE A 75 -7.86 0.81 16.32
C PHE A 75 -8.46 -0.07 15.21
N ALA A 76 -7.61 -0.79 14.46
CA ALA A 76 -8.07 -1.70 13.41
C ALA A 76 -8.98 -2.82 13.95
N LYS A 77 -8.70 -3.33 15.16
CA LYS A 77 -9.53 -4.34 15.81
C LYS A 77 -10.86 -3.77 16.31
N GLN A 78 -10.85 -2.56 16.86
CA GLN A 78 -12.03 -1.89 17.38
C GLN A 78 -13.04 -1.53 16.27
N TYR A 79 -12.54 -1.06 15.12
CA TYR A 79 -13.36 -0.63 13.98
C TYR A 79 -13.35 -1.63 12.82
N PHE A 80 -13.09 -2.91 13.10
CA PHE A 80 -12.83 -3.95 12.11
C PHE A 80 -13.88 -4.01 10.99
N THR A 81 -15.16 -4.10 11.35
CA THR A 81 -16.26 -4.18 10.37
C THR A 81 -16.42 -2.89 9.57
N THR A 82 -16.30 -1.74 10.22
CA THR A 82 -16.40 -0.43 9.57
C THR A 82 -15.27 -0.21 8.58
N LEU A 83 -14.05 -0.59 8.95
CA LEU A 83 -12.88 -0.51 8.07
C LEU A 83 -13.02 -1.45 6.87
N TRP A 84 -13.54 -2.66 7.04
CA TRP A 84 -13.81 -3.54 5.88
C TRP A 84 -14.85 -2.97 4.92
N ARG A 85 -15.92 -2.35 5.44
CA ARG A 85 -16.92 -1.69 4.58
C ARG A 85 -16.31 -0.54 3.79
N CYS A 86 -15.56 0.34 4.48
CA CYS A 86 -14.84 1.44 3.85
C CYS A 86 -13.86 0.91 2.79
N TRP A 87 -13.13 -0.15 3.11
CA TRP A 87 -12.19 -0.79 2.20
C TRP A 87 -12.84 -1.27 0.91
N TRP A 88 -14.01 -1.94 0.99
CA TRP A 88 -14.74 -2.37 -0.20
C TRP A 88 -15.22 -1.20 -1.05
N CYS A 89 -15.74 -0.14 -0.42
CA CYS A 89 -16.14 1.08 -1.14
C CYS A 89 -14.95 1.68 -1.89
N VAL A 90 -13.81 1.85 -1.21
CA VAL A 90 -12.59 2.41 -1.81
C VAL A 90 -12.05 1.50 -2.92
N LEU A 91 -12.12 0.17 -2.77
CA LEU A 91 -11.69 -0.76 -3.81
C LEU A 91 -12.52 -0.58 -5.09
N LEU A 92 -13.85 -0.55 -4.97
CA LEU A 92 -14.73 -0.40 -6.12
C LEU A 92 -14.51 0.94 -6.82
N SER A 93 -14.36 2.03 -6.05
CA SER A 93 -14.03 3.34 -6.61
C SER A 93 -12.66 3.34 -7.30
N ASN A 94 -11.65 2.74 -6.68
CA ASN A 94 -10.30 2.66 -7.26
C ASN A 94 -10.29 1.88 -8.57
N ILE A 95 -11.02 0.77 -8.65
CA ILE A 95 -11.20 -0.01 -9.88
C ILE A 95 -11.87 0.85 -10.95
N GLY A 96 -12.97 1.55 -10.63
CA GLY A 96 -13.66 2.42 -11.58
C GLY A 96 -12.76 3.54 -12.12
N ILE A 97 -12.00 4.21 -11.25
CA ILE A 97 -11.04 5.26 -11.64
C ILE A 97 -9.93 4.67 -12.51
N ALA A 98 -9.41 3.50 -12.16
CA ALA A 98 -8.35 2.84 -12.92
C ALA A 98 -8.81 2.50 -14.35
N PHE A 99 -9.98 1.91 -14.52
CA PHE A 99 -10.49 1.55 -15.85
C PHE A 99 -10.87 2.75 -16.73
N THR A 100 -11.24 3.87 -16.12
CA THR A 100 -11.66 5.07 -16.86
C THR A 100 -10.51 5.99 -17.23
N GLY A 101 -9.40 5.99 -16.47
CA GLY A 101 -8.33 6.98 -16.68
C GLY A 101 -6.90 6.44 -16.74
N LEU A 102 -6.67 5.12 -16.61
CA LEU A 102 -5.37 4.53 -16.89
C LEU A 102 -5.27 3.98 -18.31
N THR A 103 -4.08 4.08 -18.88
CA THR A 103 -3.76 3.44 -20.16
C THR A 103 -3.68 1.92 -20.02
N THR A 104 -3.83 1.20 -21.13
CA THR A 104 -3.71 -0.27 -21.15
C THR A 104 -2.38 -0.78 -20.60
N SER A 105 -1.27 -0.05 -20.83
CA SER A 105 0.04 -0.41 -20.27
C SER A 105 0.07 -0.26 -18.75
N GLN A 106 -0.46 0.84 -18.22
CA GLN A 106 -0.57 1.08 -16.78
C GLN A 106 -1.49 0.06 -16.09
N LEU A 107 -2.61 -0.31 -16.71
CA LEU A 107 -3.49 -1.36 -16.21
C LEU A 107 -2.80 -2.72 -16.15
N LYS A 108 -2.03 -3.09 -17.19
CA LYS A 108 -1.24 -4.34 -17.19
C LYS A 108 -0.19 -4.35 -16.07
N ASN A 109 0.56 -3.27 -15.91
CA ASN A 109 1.56 -3.15 -14.85
C ASN A 109 0.90 -3.21 -13.46
N GLY A 110 -0.21 -2.49 -13.28
CA GLY A 110 -1.00 -2.50 -12.05
C GLY A 110 -1.55 -3.88 -11.73
N ALA A 111 -2.06 -4.62 -12.72
CA ALA A 111 -2.57 -5.98 -12.55
C ALA A 111 -1.45 -6.97 -12.18
N ALA A 112 -0.27 -6.84 -12.78
CA ALA A 112 0.90 -7.63 -12.42
C ALA A 112 1.29 -7.39 -10.95
N LEU A 113 1.38 -6.12 -10.54
CA LEU A 113 1.69 -5.78 -9.15
C LEU A 113 0.60 -6.24 -8.17
N LEU A 114 -0.68 -6.09 -8.52
CA LEU A 114 -1.80 -6.58 -7.72
C LEU A 114 -1.70 -8.10 -7.50
N THR A 115 -1.34 -8.85 -8.55
CA THR A 115 -1.12 -10.30 -8.44
C THR A 115 -0.01 -10.61 -7.43
N LEU A 116 1.10 -9.88 -7.46
CA LEU A 116 2.17 -10.02 -6.47
C LEU A 116 1.70 -9.67 -5.05
N CYS A 117 0.91 -8.60 -4.87
CA CYS A 117 0.33 -8.21 -3.58
C CYS A 117 -0.58 -9.31 -3.01
N LEU A 118 -1.43 -9.91 -3.85
CA LEU A 118 -2.33 -11.00 -3.45
C LEU A 118 -1.55 -12.26 -3.09
N LEU A 119 -0.54 -12.61 -3.88
CA LEU A 119 0.37 -13.73 -3.56
C LEU A 119 1.06 -13.51 -2.22
N TYR A 120 1.66 -12.33 -2.02
CA TYR A 120 2.27 -11.96 -0.74
C TYR A 120 1.27 -12.09 0.41
N THR A 121 0.06 -11.55 0.26
CA THR A 121 -0.95 -11.59 1.34
C THR A 121 -1.32 -13.03 1.68
N ALA A 122 -1.53 -13.88 0.66
CA ALA A 122 -1.84 -15.29 0.86
C ALA A 122 -0.67 -16.06 1.51
N LEU A 123 0.57 -15.80 1.06
CA LEU A 123 1.77 -16.40 1.62
C LEU A 123 1.99 -15.94 3.06
N ASN A 124 1.91 -14.65 3.34
CA ASN A 124 2.03 -14.08 4.68
C ASN A 124 1.01 -14.72 5.63
N GLN A 125 -0.25 -14.86 5.22
CA GLN A 125 -1.28 -15.51 6.07
C GLN A 125 -1.01 -17.00 6.34
N ARG A 126 -0.45 -17.73 5.37
CA ARG A 126 -0.15 -19.17 5.50
C ARG A 126 1.15 -19.43 6.26
N LEU A 127 2.17 -18.63 5.98
CA LEU A 127 3.55 -18.82 6.42
C LEU A 127 3.94 -17.92 7.60
N SER A 128 3.08 -17.02 8.09
CA SER A 128 3.41 -16.12 9.22
C SER A 128 3.87 -16.83 10.51
N ARG A 129 3.70 -18.16 10.62
CA ARG A 129 4.25 -18.99 11.72
C ARG A 129 5.68 -19.53 11.46
N ARG A 130 6.19 -19.44 10.24
CA ARG A 130 7.55 -19.79 9.80
C ARG A 130 8.28 -18.49 9.43
N PHE A 131 9.61 -18.51 9.40
CA PHE A 131 10.48 -17.37 9.05
C PHE A 131 10.18 -16.78 7.65
N PHE A 132 9.10 -16.02 7.53
CA PHE A 132 8.70 -15.33 6.31
C PHE A 132 9.29 -13.92 6.33
N PRO A 133 10.11 -13.52 5.34
CA PRO A 133 10.77 -12.21 5.31
C PRO A 133 9.76 -11.12 4.92
N LYS A 134 8.79 -10.86 5.80
CA LYS A 134 7.66 -9.92 5.57
C LYS A 134 8.18 -8.54 5.17
N GLU A 135 9.23 -8.06 5.83
CA GLU A 135 9.82 -6.73 5.61
C GLU A 135 10.37 -6.58 4.19
N LEU A 136 11.17 -7.54 3.72
CA LEU A 136 11.70 -7.53 2.34
C LEU A 136 10.58 -7.55 1.29
N CYS A 137 9.56 -8.40 1.46
CA CYS A 137 8.44 -8.45 0.52
C CYS A 137 7.65 -7.14 0.48
N VAL A 138 7.38 -6.56 1.65
CA VAL A 138 6.67 -5.27 1.74
C VAL A 138 7.48 -4.15 1.10
N ALA A 139 8.80 -4.10 1.34
CA ALA A 139 9.69 -3.11 0.73
C ALA A 139 9.69 -3.20 -0.81
N ILE A 140 9.77 -4.41 -1.36
CA ILE A 140 9.73 -4.65 -2.82
C ILE A 140 8.36 -4.25 -3.40
N ILE A 141 7.26 -4.68 -2.77
CA ILE A 141 5.90 -4.35 -3.23
C ILE A 141 5.64 -2.85 -3.18
N TYR A 142 6.06 -2.20 -2.09
CA TYR A 142 5.89 -0.77 -1.90
C TYR A 142 6.64 0.02 -2.97
N THR A 143 7.92 -0.30 -3.15
CA THR A 143 8.76 0.31 -4.19
C THR A 143 8.20 0.04 -5.58
N GLY A 144 7.76 -1.19 -5.84
CA GLY A 144 7.08 -1.58 -7.06
C GLY A 144 5.85 -0.71 -7.33
N GLY A 145 5.04 -0.45 -6.31
CA GLY A 145 3.88 0.46 -6.38
C GLY A 145 4.27 1.88 -6.77
N VAL A 146 5.31 2.44 -6.16
CA VAL A 146 5.80 3.79 -6.48
C VAL A 146 6.16 3.92 -7.97
N ILE A 147 6.81 2.91 -8.54
CA ILE A 147 7.32 2.96 -9.92
C ILE A 147 6.39 2.36 -10.99
N VAL A 148 5.32 1.64 -10.61
CA VAL A 148 4.50 0.81 -11.52
C VAL A 148 3.93 1.58 -12.72
N PHE A 149 3.59 2.85 -12.51
CA PHE A 149 3.04 3.75 -13.53
C PHE A 149 4.09 4.57 -14.28
N LEU A 150 5.38 4.45 -13.92
CA LEU A 150 6.51 5.12 -14.56
C LEU A 150 7.31 4.19 -15.50
N LEU A 151 7.05 2.88 -15.44
CA LEU A 151 7.64 1.89 -16.36
C LEU A 151 7.20 2.14 -17.83
N PRO A 152 8.04 1.80 -18.83
CA PRO A 152 9.23 0.94 -18.77
C PRO A 152 10.58 1.69 -18.63
N ASN A 153 10.61 2.90 -18.08
CA ASN A 153 11.85 3.70 -18.07
C ASN A 153 12.98 3.02 -17.26
N ALA A 154 14.02 2.53 -17.93
CA ALA A 154 15.12 1.77 -17.33
C ALA A 154 15.95 2.59 -16.32
N THR A 155 15.93 3.93 -16.43
CA THR A 155 16.62 4.82 -15.48
C THR A 155 16.01 4.80 -14.07
N LEU A 156 14.83 4.19 -13.90
CA LEU A 156 14.16 4.04 -12.61
C LEU A 156 14.80 2.96 -11.71
N TRP A 157 15.54 1.99 -12.27
CA TRP A 157 16.00 0.84 -11.48
C TRP A 157 16.98 1.22 -10.35
N PRO A 158 18.03 2.03 -10.57
CA PRO A 158 18.92 2.45 -9.49
C PRO A 158 18.21 3.19 -8.34
N PRO A 159 17.40 4.25 -8.58
CA PRO A 159 16.71 4.93 -7.48
C PRO A 159 15.62 4.06 -6.84
N ALA A 160 14.97 3.16 -7.58
CA ALA A 160 14.04 2.18 -7.02
C ALA A 160 14.74 1.21 -6.06
N CYS A 161 15.91 0.68 -6.44
CA CYS A 161 16.69 -0.18 -5.54
C CYS A 161 17.11 0.56 -4.26
N ALA A 162 17.54 1.81 -4.38
CA ALA A 162 17.85 2.64 -3.21
C ALA A 162 16.63 2.83 -2.30
N LEU A 163 15.45 3.12 -2.87
CA LEU A 163 14.20 3.23 -2.12
C LEU A 163 13.81 1.91 -1.45
N ALA A 164 13.97 0.77 -2.12
CA ALA A 164 13.69 -0.54 -1.54
C ALA A 164 14.59 -0.83 -0.32
N LEU A 165 15.86 -0.42 -0.38
CA LEU A 165 16.79 -0.53 0.75
C LEU A 165 16.43 0.41 1.90
N LEU A 166 15.94 1.62 1.62
CA LEU A 166 15.46 2.55 2.65
C LEU A 166 14.18 2.06 3.34
N CYS A 167 13.40 1.21 2.67
CA CYS A 167 12.17 0.62 3.21
C CYS A 167 12.41 -0.67 4.02
N LEU A 168 13.64 -1.19 4.06
CA LEU A 168 14.03 -2.41 4.76
C LEU A 168 14.54 -2.08 6.17
#